data_AF-A0A173KRT0-F1
#
_entry.id   AF-A0A173KRT0-F1
#
_cell.length_a   1.000
_cell.length_b   1.000
_cell.length_c   1.000
_cell.angle_alpha   90.00
_cell.angle_beta   90.00
_cell.angle_gamma   90.00
#
_symmetry.space_group_name_H-M   'P 1'
#
loop_
_entity.id
_entity.type
_entity.pdbx_description
1 polymer ?
#
loop_
_entity_poly.entity_id
_entity_poly.type
_entity_poly.pdbx_seq_one_letter_code
_entity_poly.pdbx_strand_id
1 'polypeptide(L)'
;MIRTLSLCALGDMALLPASAWLPGGVVGFAFAHLALTLTALAVCLARPPGTATARMLVLPVGAAFGPCGMLSLTLLSPHLWVLRRRRQLTYRPPRTRRYHGARSINPIERLSRILDERIRYPEVDEVGSLAGMLRHGSLQSRYKALETVVTSFEPRLSPLIIIALSDEDQTIRALAAAAAAQISYNLTQQRQELEAKIAPSQNMDDRYALAILLADHGCHNQLLPQAQRMRLCQEAAAQVREIGKMLPEDDVRQRPLRTISSQVALEMIHHKDASPRARAQPLEVAT
;
A
#
# COMPACT_ATOMS: atom_id res chain seq x y z
N MET A 1 2.23 -3.41 -28.40
CA MET A 1 1.05 -3.08 -27.58
C MET A 1 0.35 -1.84 -28.12
N ILE A 2 0.88 -0.61 -27.98
CA ILE A 2 0.17 0.58 -28.52
C ILE A 2 -0.03 0.46 -30.04
N ARG A 3 1.03 0.20 -30.82
CA ARG A 3 0.93 0.02 -32.28
C ARG A 3 -0.07 -1.07 -32.70
N THR A 4 -0.05 -2.23 -32.03
CA THR A 4 -0.96 -3.35 -32.32
C THR A 4 -2.41 -3.03 -31.94
N LEU A 5 -2.63 -2.37 -30.79
CA LEU A 5 -3.97 -1.91 -30.39
C LEU A 5 -4.51 -0.82 -31.32
N SER A 6 -3.65 0.10 -31.77
CA SER A 6 -4.01 1.12 -32.76
C SER A 6 -4.43 0.50 -34.08
N LEU A 7 -3.74 -0.54 -34.56
CA LEU A 7 -4.13 -1.27 -35.77
C LEU A 7 -5.47 -2.00 -35.59
N CYS A 8 -5.67 -2.67 -34.46
CA CYS A 8 -6.96 -3.32 -34.15
C CYS A 8 -8.10 -2.29 -34.06
N ALA A 9 -7.88 -1.14 -33.42
CA ALA A 9 -8.88 -0.07 -33.31
C ALA A 9 -9.19 0.59 -34.67
N LEU A 10 -8.19 0.81 -35.52
CA LEU A 10 -8.40 1.32 -36.87
C LEU A 10 -9.17 0.32 -37.74
N GLY A 11 -8.83 -0.97 -37.65
CA GLY A 11 -9.58 -2.03 -38.32
C GLY A 11 -11.03 -2.08 -37.85
N ASP A 12 -11.26 -1.93 -36.55
CA ASP A 12 -12.60 -1.91 -35.95
C ASP A 12 -13.44 -0.71 -36.41
N MET A 13 -12.84 0.48 -36.44
CA MET A 13 -13.49 1.70 -36.97
C MET A 13 -13.78 1.61 -38.47
N ALA A 14 -12.94 0.92 -39.25
CA ALA A 14 -13.14 0.71 -40.68
C ALA A 14 -14.24 -0.32 -40.99
N LEU A 15 -14.54 -1.23 -40.06
CA LEU A 15 -15.61 -2.22 -40.20
C LEU A 15 -17.01 -1.60 -40.10
N LEU A 16 -17.17 -0.51 -39.35
CA LEU A 16 -18.44 0.22 -39.21
C LEU A 16 -19.03 0.69 -40.54
N PRO A 17 -18.33 1.48 -41.37
CA PRO A 17 -18.85 1.87 -42.67
C PRO A 17 -19.03 0.65 -43.58
N ALA A 18 -18.09 -0.31 -43.61
CA ALA A 18 -18.18 -1.50 -44.45
C ALA A 18 -19.46 -2.34 -44.20
N SER A 19 -19.92 -2.39 -42.93
CA SER A 19 -21.12 -3.12 -42.57
C SER A 19 -22.42 -2.54 -43.16
N ALA A 20 -22.43 -1.25 -43.51
CA ALA A 20 -23.58 -0.57 -44.08
C ALA A 20 -23.79 -0.87 -45.58
N TRP A 21 -22.76 -1.34 -46.29
CA TRP A 21 -22.80 -1.55 -47.76
C TRP A 21 -23.00 -3.00 -48.17
N LEU A 22 -22.96 -3.96 -47.23
CA LEU A 22 -23.00 -5.39 -47.51
C LEU A 22 -24.29 -6.03 -46.96
N PRO A 23 -25.03 -6.83 -47.76
CA PRO A 23 -26.13 -7.63 -47.25
C PRO A 23 -25.59 -8.67 -46.25
N GLY A 24 -26.09 -8.65 -45.01
CA GLY A 24 -25.55 -9.45 -43.90
C GLY A 24 -24.36 -8.82 -43.17
N GLY A 25 -24.01 -7.57 -43.49
CA GLY A 25 -22.86 -6.85 -42.91
C GLY A 25 -22.86 -6.77 -41.38
N VAL A 26 -24.03 -6.77 -40.73
CA VAL A 26 -24.16 -6.74 -39.27
C VAL A 26 -23.61 -8.01 -38.61
N VAL A 27 -23.88 -9.19 -39.19
CA VAL A 27 -23.40 -10.47 -38.65
C VAL A 27 -21.89 -10.59 -38.88
N GLY A 28 -21.42 -10.23 -40.08
CA GLY A 28 -19.98 -10.19 -40.38
C GLY A 28 -19.22 -9.21 -39.48
N PHE A 29 -19.81 -8.04 -39.22
CA PHE A 29 -19.28 -7.04 -38.29
C PHE A 29 -19.12 -7.61 -36.88
N ALA A 30 -20.15 -8.27 -36.34
CA ALA A 30 -20.11 -8.83 -34.99
C ALA A 30 -18.96 -9.85 -34.82
N PHE A 31 -18.78 -10.76 -35.78
CA PHE A 31 -17.69 -11.73 -35.74
C PHE A 31 -16.31 -11.09 -35.89
N ALA A 32 -16.16 -10.13 -36.80
CA ALA A 32 -14.90 -9.43 -37.01
C ALA A 32 -14.51 -8.57 -35.79
N HIS A 33 -15.48 -7.86 -35.20
CA HIS A 33 -15.32 -7.08 -33.97
C HIS A 33 -14.91 -7.98 -32.78
N LEU A 34 -15.59 -9.12 -32.61
CA LEU A 34 -15.28 -10.09 -31.56
C LEU A 34 -13.85 -10.65 -31.74
N ALA A 35 -13.47 -11.03 -32.95
CA ALA A 35 -12.12 -11.53 -33.24
C ALA A 35 -11.04 -10.48 -32.97
N LEU A 36 -11.26 -9.23 -33.36
CA LEU A 36 -10.34 -8.12 -33.08
C LEU A 36 -10.24 -7.84 -31.57
N THR A 37 -11.36 -7.91 -30.85
CA THR A 37 -11.40 -7.73 -29.39
C THR A 37 -10.63 -8.83 -28.66
N LEU A 38 -10.83 -10.09 -29.05
CA LEU A 38 -10.08 -11.22 -28.48
C LEU A 38 -8.58 -11.13 -28.78
N THR A 39 -8.22 -10.71 -29.99
CA THR A 39 -6.81 -10.52 -30.39
C THR A 39 -6.17 -9.40 -29.58
N ALA A 40 -6.85 -8.26 -29.42
CA ALA A 40 -6.40 -7.14 -28.60
C ALA A 40 -6.23 -7.56 -27.12
N LEU A 41 -7.14 -8.37 -26.60
CA LEU A 41 -7.09 -8.93 -25.25
C LEU A 41 -5.89 -9.86 -25.06
N ALA A 42 -5.67 -10.80 -25.97
CA ALA A 42 -4.54 -11.73 -25.93
C ALA A 42 -3.19 -10.98 -25.93
N VAL A 43 -3.05 -9.94 -26.77
CA VAL A 43 -1.85 -9.09 -26.81
C VAL A 43 -1.63 -8.34 -25.49
N CYS A 44 -2.70 -7.95 -24.79
CA CYS A 44 -2.60 -7.32 -23.48
C CYS A 44 -2.21 -8.31 -22.37
N LEU A 45 -2.66 -9.56 -22.46
CA LEU A 45 -2.36 -10.62 -21.49
C LEU A 45 -0.96 -11.23 -21.67
N ALA A 46 -0.42 -11.27 -22.89
CA ALA A 46 0.87 -11.89 -23.19
C ALA A 46 2.12 -11.11 -22.70
N ARG A 47 1.96 -10.01 -21.95
CA ARG A 47 3.08 -9.18 -21.47
C ARG A 47 3.46 -9.44 -20.01
N PRO A 48 4.75 -9.31 -19.66
CA PRO A 48 5.26 -9.62 -18.33
C PRO A 48 4.63 -8.73 -17.23
N PRO A 49 4.55 -9.26 -15.99
CA PRO A 49 3.69 -8.78 -14.90
C PRO A 49 4.09 -7.44 -14.24
N GLY A 50 5.04 -6.68 -14.81
CA GLY A 50 5.60 -5.47 -14.17
C GLY A 50 4.62 -4.31 -13.92
N THR A 51 3.37 -4.38 -14.43
CA THR A 51 2.33 -3.36 -14.22
C THR A 51 0.94 -3.98 -13.98
N ALA A 52 0.88 -5.10 -13.25
CA ALA A 52 -0.30 -5.97 -13.18
C ALA A 52 -1.54 -5.35 -12.51
N THR A 53 -1.38 -4.50 -11.50
CA THR A 53 -2.50 -4.05 -10.63
C THR A 53 -3.36 -2.96 -11.25
N ALA A 54 -2.81 -2.08 -12.09
CA ALA A 54 -3.59 -1.12 -12.86
C ALA A 54 -4.33 -1.77 -14.05
N ARG A 55 -3.78 -2.88 -14.57
CA ARG A 55 -4.33 -3.62 -15.72
C ARG A 55 -5.57 -4.43 -15.35
N MET A 56 -5.64 -5.01 -14.15
CA MET A 56 -6.72 -5.93 -13.73
C MET A 56 -8.14 -5.33 -13.78
N LEU A 57 -8.32 -4.02 -13.58
CA LEU A 57 -9.63 -3.37 -13.64
C LEU A 57 -9.90 -2.64 -14.96
N VAL A 58 -8.85 -2.21 -15.66
CA VAL A 58 -8.97 -1.43 -16.90
C VAL A 58 -9.27 -2.33 -18.11
N LEU A 59 -8.75 -3.56 -18.11
CA LEU A 59 -8.94 -4.54 -19.17
C LEU A 59 -10.39 -5.04 -19.34
N PRO A 60 -11.12 -5.45 -18.28
CA PRO A 60 -12.50 -5.92 -18.45
C PRO A 60 -13.45 -4.80 -18.90
N VAL A 61 -13.26 -3.58 -18.40
CA VAL A 61 -14.07 -2.42 -18.82
C VAL A 61 -13.74 -2.04 -20.25
N GLY A 62 -12.45 -2.01 -20.63
CA GLY A 62 -12.04 -1.71 -22.00
C GLY A 62 -12.54 -2.73 -23.01
N ALA A 63 -12.50 -4.02 -22.67
CA ALA A 63 -12.94 -5.11 -23.55
C ALA A 63 -14.44 -5.05 -23.85
N ALA A 64 -15.27 -4.54 -22.94
CA ALA A 64 -16.70 -4.34 -23.18
C ALA A 64 -17.00 -3.31 -24.29
N PHE A 65 -16.06 -2.39 -24.53
CA PHE A 65 -16.14 -1.37 -25.60
C PHE A 65 -15.23 -1.72 -26.79
N GLY A 66 -14.73 -2.95 -26.86
CA GLY A 66 -13.88 -3.44 -27.95
C GLY A 66 -12.48 -2.79 -28.00
N PRO A 67 -11.77 -2.91 -29.13
CA PRO A 67 -10.39 -2.44 -29.28
C PRO A 67 -10.24 -0.94 -29.05
N CYS A 68 -11.24 -0.14 -29.43
CA CYS A 68 -11.25 1.31 -29.25
C CYS A 68 -11.32 1.71 -27.76
N GLY A 69 -12.16 1.02 -26.98
CA GLY A 69 -12.23 1.23 -25.53
C GLY A 69 -10.94 0.85 -24.82
N MET A 70 -10.35 -0.30 -25.19
CA MET A 70 -9.06 -0.74 -24.66
C MET A 70 -7.93 0.26 -24.98
N LEU A 71 -7.87 0.80 -26.21
CA LEU A 71 -6.89 1.80 -26.60
C LEU A 71 -7.07 3.11 -25.82
N SER A 72 -8.31 3.59 -25.70
CA SER A 72 -8.63 4.83 -24.99
C SER A 72 -8.22 4.74 -23.51
N LEU A 73 -8.61 3.66 -22.83
CA LEU A 73 -8.28 3.48 -21.41
C LEU A 73 -6.78 3.24 -21.17
N THR A 74 -6.06 2.63 -22.10
CA THR A 74 -4.59 2.49 -21.99
C THR A 74 -3.87 3.82 -22.17
N LEU A 75 -4.38 4.71 -23.02
CA LEU A 75 -3.85 6.09 -23.18
C LEU A 75 -4.21 6.99 -21.99
N LEU A 76 -5.39 6.80 -21.39
CA LEU A 76 -5.85 7.53 -20.20
C LEU A 76 -5.26 7.00 -18.88
N SER A 77 -4.75 5.77 -18.87
CA SER A 77 -4.12 5.12 -17.71
C SER A 77 -3.09 5.99 -16.97
N PRO A 78 -2.11 6.66 -17.61
CA PRO A 78 -1.15 7.53 -16.91
C PRO A 78 -1.83 8.73 -16.19
N HIS A 79 -2.91 9.28 -16.75
CA HIS A 79 -3.66 10.38 -16.12
C HIS A 79 -4.53 9.88 -14.96
N LEU A 80 -5.16 8.71 -15.12
CA LEU A 80 -5.89 8.03 -14.04
C LEU A 80 -4.96 7.58 -12.91
N TRP A 81 -3.69 7.31 -13.21
CA TRP A 81 -2.67 6.97 -12.21
C TRP A 81 -2.33 8.16 -11.30
N VAL A 82 -2.29 9.39 -11.84
CA VAL A 82 -2.10 10.62 -11.03
C VAL A 82 -3.28 10.86 -10.08
N LEU A 83 -4.51 10.56 -10.54
CA LEU A 83 -5.70 10.64 -9.70
C LEU A 83 -5.74 9.53 -8.63
N ARG A 84 -5.28 8.32 -8.96
CA ARG A 84 -5.13 7.21 -7.99
C ARG A 84 -4.03 7.48 -6.95
N ARG A 85 -2.92 8.11 -7.34
CA ARG A 85 -1.85 8.54 -6.42
C ARG A 85 -2.37 9.48 -5.33
N ARG A 86 -3.37 10.33 -5.64
CA ARG A 86 -4.00 11.20 -4.64
C ARG A 86 -4.82 10.45 -3.57
N ARG A 87 -5.16 9.17 -3.79
CA ARG A 87 -5.88 8.32 -2.83
C ARG A 87 -5.01 7.21 -2.24
N GLN A 88 -3.77 7.06 -2.71
CA GLN A 88 -2.81 6.15 -2.10
C GLN A 88 -2.15 6.87 -0.92
N LEU A 89 -2.34 6.30 0.26
CA LEU A 89 -1.61 6.60 1.49
C LEU A 89 -0.12 6.45 1.20
N THR A 90 0.49 7.55 0.77
CA THR A 90 1.89 7.57 0.40
C THR A 90 2.66 7.75 1.69
N TYR A 91 3.29 6.67 2.17
CA TYR A 91 4.33 6.80 3.18
C TYR A 91 5.45 7.66 2.59
N ARG A 92 5.57 8.88 3.08
CA ARG A 92 6.72 9.74 2.82
C ARG A 92 7.86 9.12 3.64
N PRO A 93 9.02 8.78 3.04
CA PRO A 93 10.14 8.30 3.83
C PRO A 93 10.42 9.33 4.92
N PRO A 94 10.73 8.90 6.16
CA PRO A 94 11.04 9.82 7.23
C PRO A 94 12.28 10.58 6.77
N ARG A 95 12.08 11.80 6.27
CA ARG A 95 13.11 12.82 6.32
C ARG A 95 13.51 12.84 7.78
N THR A 96 14.80 12.60 8.04
CA THR A 96 15.40 12.71 9.36
C THR A 96 15.00 14.05 9.95
N ARG A 97 13.87 14.03 10.69
CA ARG A 97 13.27 15.21 11.28
C ARG A 97 14.26 15.61 12.36
N ARG A 98 15.03 16.65 12.08
CA ARG A 98 15.82 17.33 13.10
C ARG A 98 14.86 17.67 14.22
N TYR A 99 14.95 16.93 15.31
CA TYR A 99 14.44 17.33 16.61
C TYR A 99 15.25 18.57 17.00
N HIS A 100 14.83 19.74 16.51
CA HIS A 100 15.27 21.01 17.03
C HIS A 100 14.22 21.47 18.02
N GLY A 101 14.66 21.61 19.26
CA GLY A 101 13.84 22.00 20.39
C GLY A 101 13.09 23.30 20.13
N ALA A 102 11.96 23.41 20.82
CA ALA A 102 11.08 24.56 20.91
C ALA A 102 11.81 25.91 20.79
N ARG A 103 11.85 26.48 19.59
CA ARG A 103 12.06 27.91 19.35
C ARG A 103 11.25 28.34 18.14
N SER A 104 10.41 29.34 18.38
CA SER A 104 9.53 30.11 17.48
C SER A 104 9.68 29.81 15.98
N ILE A 105 8.72 29.04 15.44
CA ILE A 105 8.62 28.73 14.00
C ILE A 105 8.12 29.97 13.25
N ASN A 106 8.80 30.30 12.16
CA ASN A 106 8.55 31.46 11.30
C ASN A 106 7.21 31.28 10.52
N PRO A 107 6.31 32.28 10.44
CA PRO A 107 4.98 32.13 9.80
C PRO A 107 5.01 31.63 8.35
N ILE A 108 6.07 31.92 7.59
CA ILE A 108 6.23 31.43 6.20
C ILE A 108 6.52 29.92 6.17
N GLU A 109 7.25 29.40 7.16
CA GLU A 109 7.52 27.97 7.32
C GLU A 109 6.27 27.21 7.80
N ARG A 110 5.39 27.91 8.54
CA ARG A 110 4.05 27.42 8.91
C ARG A 110 3.13 27.32 7.69
N LEU A 111 3.17 28.32 6.81
CA LEU A 111 2.39 28.33 5.57
C LEU A 111 2.89 27.27 4.57
N SER A 112 4.21 27.08 4.45
CA SER A 112 4.78 26.01 3.63
C SER A 112 4.45 24.62 4.19
N ARG A 113 4.35 24.49 5.53
CA ARG A 113 3.86 23.25 6.17
C ARG A 113 2.39 23.02 5.90
N ILE A 114 1.53 24.02 6.03
CA ILE A 114 0.08 23.93 5.72
C ILE A 114 -0.18 23.52 4.26
N LEU A 115 0.69 23.94 3.33
CA LEU A 115 0.58 23.56 1.92
C LEU A 115 1.13 22.15 1.62
N ASP A 116 2.08 21.65 2.42
CA ASP A 116 2.66 20.30 2.30
C ASP A 116 1.92 19.25 3.19
N GLU A 117 1.16 19.69 4.22
CA GLU A 117 0.44 18.91 5.26
C GLU A 117 -1.06 18.75 5.00
N ARG A 118 -1.47 18.31 3.80
CA ARG A 118 -2.82 17.69 3.68
C ARG A 118 -2.94 16.35 4.42
N ILE A 119 -1.88 15.90 5.11
CA ILE A 119 -1.83 14.75 6.00
C ILE A 119 -1.25 15.25 7.32
N ARG A 120 -2.13 15.58 8.28
CA ARG A 120 -1.77 16.01 9.63
C ARG A 120 -1.48 14.74 10.45
N TYR A 121 -0.26 14.60 10.94
CA TYR A 121 0.09 13.53 11.87
C TYR A 121 -0.49 13.86 13.26
N PRO A 122 -1.27 12.95 13.87
CA PRO A 122 -1.84 13.23 15.17
C PRO A 122 -0.74 13.32 16.24
N GLU A 123 -0.76 14.37 17.05
CA GLU A 123 0.10 14.47 18.23
C GLU A 123 -0.30 13.41 19.28
N VAL A 124 0.59 13.08 20.23
CA VAL A 124 0.36 12.00 21.23
C VAL A 124 -0.95 12.22 22.01
N ASP A 125 -1.29 13.48 22.29
CA ASP A 125 -2.54 13.87 22.96
C ASP A 125 -3.77 13.69 22.03
N GLU A 126 -3.59 13.89 20.73
CA GLU A 126 -4.62 13.66 19.71
C GLU A 126 -4.91 12.15 19.54
N VAL A 127 -3.92 11.28 19.73
CA VAL A 127 -4.13 9.81 19.70
C VAL A 127 -5.00 9.34 20.87
N GLY A 128 -4.79 9.88 22.07
CA GLY A 128 -5.66 9.63 23.22
C GLY A 128 -7.10 10.13 22.99
N SER A 129 -7.22 11.31 22.38
CA SER A 129 -8.50 11.87 21.96
C SER A 129 -9.22 11.02 20.89
N LEU A 130 -8.49 10.51 19.91
CA LEU A 130 -9.02 9.59 18.88
C LEU A 130 -9.50 8.27 19.49
N ALA A 131 -8.73 7.69 20.42
CA ALA A 131 -9.13 6.48 21.13
C ALA A 131 -10.41 6.70 21.96
N GLY A 132 -10.50 7.84 22.66
CA GLY A 132 -11.70 8.24 23.40
C GLY A 132 -12.90 8.44 22.48
N MET A 133 -12.70 9.12 21.35
CA MET A 133 -13.74 9.29 20.33
C MET A 133 -14.21 7.96 19.76
N LEU A 134 -13.32 7.01 19.46
CA LEU A 134 -13.69 5.69 18.95
C LEU A 134 -14.42 4.82 19.99
N ARG A 135 -14.17 5.01 21.29
CA ARG A 135 -14.82 4.20 22.34
C ARG A 135 -16.16 4.77 22.81
N HIS A 136 -16.26 6.10 22.91
CA HIS A 136 -17.38 6.76 23.58
C HIS A 136 -18.01 7.89 22.75
N GLY A 137 -17.48 8.17 21.57
CA GLY A 137 -18.03 9.20 20.69
C GLY A 137 -19.35 8.77 20.04
N SER A 138 -20.08 9.77 19.56
CA SER A 138 -21.24 9.56 18.67
C SER A 138 -20.84 8.76 17.43
N LEU A 139 -21.80 8.13 16.75
CA LEU A 139 -21.55 7.38 15.51
C LEU A 139 -20.74 8.20 14.49
N GLN A 140 -21.11 9.47 14.31
CA GLN A 140 -20.42 10.39 13.40
C GLN A 140 -18.99 10.72 13.86
N SER A 141 -18.79 10.88 15.19
CA SER A 141 -17.47 11.10 15.76
C SER A 141 -16.56 9.90 15.56
N ARG A 142 -17.07 8.68 15.79
CA ARG A 142 -16.32 7.43 15.58
C ARG A 142 -15.92 7.25 14.12
N TYR A 143 -16.85 7.50 13.20
CA TYR A 143 -16.58 7.46 11.77
C TYR A 143 -15.45 8.43 11.37
N LYS A 144 -15.54 9.68 11.82
CA LYS A 144 -14.54 10.72 11.51
C LYS A 144 -13.18 10.42 12.14
N ALA A 145 -13.16 9.88 13.35
CA ALA A 145 -11.94 9.42 14.00
C ALA A 145 -11.29 8.29 13.17
N LEU A 146 -12.07 7.29 12.77
CA LEU A 146 -11.57 6.19 11.95
C LEU A 146 -11.06 6.69 10.58
N GLU A 147 -11.79 7.57 9.91
CA GLU A 147 -11.33 8.19 8.65
C GLU A 147 -9.99 8.91 8.83
N THR A 148 -9.81 9.63 9.94
CA THR A 148 -8.55 10.33 10.25
C THR A 148 -7.40 9.34 10.46
N VAL A 149 -7.65 8.26 11.22
CA VAL A 149 -6.67 7.19 11.46
C VAL A 149 -6.27 6.50 10.17
N VAL A 150 -7.23 6.21 9.29
CA VAL A 150 -6.97 5.56 8.00
C VAL A 150 -6.20 6.49 7.07
N THR A 151 -6.55 7.78 7.02
CA THR A 151 -5.91 8.79 6.16
C THR A 151 -4.46 9.09 6.54
N SER A 152 -4.13 8.96 7.82
CA SER A 152 -2.80 9.25 8.37
C SER A 152 -2.21 8.01 9.05
N PHE A 153 -2.44 6.83 8.47
CA PHE A 153 -2.08 5.57 9.11
C PHE A 153 -0.57 5.45 9.33
N GLU A 154 -0.22 5.13 10.57
CA GLU A 154 1.10 4.62 10.96
C GLU A 154 0.90 3.27 11.68
N PRO A 155 1.86 2.33 11.60
CA PRO A 155 1.80 1.06 12.33
C PRO A 155 1.40 1.18 13.80
N ARG A 156 1.83 2.25 14.48
CA ARG A 156 1.49 2.54 15.88
C ARG A 156 0.02 2.86 16.14
N LEU A 157 -0.72 3.28 15.11
CA LEU A 157 -2.16 3.53 15.17
C LEU A 157 -2.99 2.26 14.90
N SER A 158 -2.35 1.13 14.56
CA SER A 158 -3.05 -0.15 14.37
C SER A 158 -4.00 -0.55 15.51
N PRO A 159 -3.73 -0.27 16.81
CA PRO A 159 -4.69 -0.58 17.87
C PRO A 159 -6.03 0.15 17.73
N LEU A 160 -6.04 1.36 17.14
CA LEU A 160 -7.28 2.11 16.91
C LEU A 160 -8.16 1.44 15.85
N ILE A 161 -7.55 0.86 14.82
CA ILE A 161 -8.27 0.07 13.81
C ILE A 161 -8.79 -1.22 14.44
N ILE A 162 -8.03 -1.87 15.32
CA ILE A 162 -8.49 -3.05 16.06
C ILE A 162 -9.70 -2.72 16.93
N ILE A 163 -9.68 -1.59 17.64
CA ILE A 163 -10.85 -1.13 18.41
C ILE A 163 -12.06 -0.98 17.48
N ALA A 164 -11.89 -0.36 16.31
CA ALA A 164 -12.97 -0.17 15.35
C ALA A 164 -13.47 -1.47 14.68
N LEU A 165 -12.65 -2.52 14.59
CA LEU A 165 -13.08 -3.85 14.12
C LEU A 165 -14.10 -4.50 15.08
N SER A 166 -14.07 -4.10 16.35
CA SER A 166 -15.00 -4.55 17.38
C SER A 166 -16.11 -3.53 17.67
N ASP A 167 -16.31 -2.51 16.82
CA ASP A 167 -17.39 -1.53 17.01
C ASP A 167 -18.76 -2.22 16.99
N GLU A 168 -19.71 -1.66 17.75
CA GLU A 168 -21.09 -2.13 17.77
C GLU A 168 -21.76 -1.94 16.39
N ASP A 169 -21.41 -0.85 15.71
CA ASP A 169 -21.96 -0.49 14.41
C ASP A 169 -21.31 -1.29 13.26
N GLN A 170 -22.16 -1.93 12.45
CA GLN A 170 -21.71 -2.77 11.33
C GLN A 170 -20.95 -1.99 10.25
N THR A 171 -21.30 -0.73 10.00
CA THR A 171 -20.65 0.10 8.98
C THR A 171 -19.25 0.48 9.38
N ILE A 172 -19.03 0.83 10.66
CA ILE A 172 -17.70 1.12 11.20
C ILE A 172 -16.83 -0.13 11.15
N ARG A 173 -17.36 -1.31 11.54
CA ARG A 173 -16.62 -2.58 11.42
C ARG A 173 -16.21 -2.88 9.97
N ALA A 174 -17.12 -2.69 9.03
CA ALA A 174 -16.83 -2.92 7.61
C ALA A 174 -15.75 -1.95 7.09
N LEU A 175 -15.80 -0.67 7.49
CA LEU A 175 -14.79 0.32 7.13
C LEU A 175 -13.42 -0.05 7.71
N ALA A 176 -13.37 -0.46 8.98
CA ALA A 176 -12.14 -0.88 9.65
C ALA A 176 -11.53 -2.12 8.99
N ALA A 177 -12.35 -3.10 8.60
CA ALA A 177 -11.91 -4.29 7.88
C ALA A 177 -11.34 -3.94 6.49
N ALA A 178 -12.03 -3.07 5.75
CA ALA A 178 -11.54 -2.58 4.46
C ALA A 178 -10.20 -1.83 4.62
N ALA A 179 -10.07 -0.99 5.65
CA ALA A 179 -8.84 -0.28 5.96
C ALA A 179 -7.69 -1.25 6.31
N ALA A 180 -7.94 -2.26 7.14
CA ALA A 180 -6.92 -3.25 7.49
C ALA A 180 -6.40 -4.05 6.27
N ALA A 181 -7.31 -4.43 5.37
CA ALA A 181 -6.95 -5.07 4.10
C ALA A 181 -6.11 -4.13 3.22
N GLN A 182 -6.52 -2.86 3.11
CA GLN A 182 -5.80 -1.86 2.32
C GLN A 182 -4.39 -1.59 2.88
N ILE A 183 -4.24 -1.50 4.20
CA ILE A 183 -2.94 -1.31 4.87
C ILE A 183 -2.00 -2.49 4.58
N SER A 184 -2.51 -3.71 4.67
CA SER A 184 -1.73 -4.93 4.41
C SER A 184 -1.28 -5.01 2.94
N TYR A 185 -2.18 -4.65 2.02
CA TYR A 185 -1.85 -4.54 0.60
C TYR A 185 -0.79 -3.44 0.34
N ASN A 186 -0.94 -2.26 0.95
CA ASN A 186 0.01 -1.16 0.80
C ASN A 186 1.42 -1.54 1.29
N LEU A 187 1.54 -2.23 2.44
CA LEU A 187 2.81 -2.74 2.94
C LEU A 187 3.48 -3.66 1.91
N THR A 188 2.72 -4.61 1.37
CA THR A 188 3.23 -5.58 0.39
C THR A 188 3.71 -4.87 -0.88
N GLN A 189 2.92 -3.91 -1.38
CA GLN A 189 3.28 -3.11 -2.55
C GLN A 189 4.53 -2.26 -2.30
N GLN A 190 4.59 -1.53 -1.18
CA GLN A 190 5.73 -0.66 -0.85
C GLN A 190 7.03 -1.45 -0.69
N ARG A 191 6.95 -2.62 -0.05
CA ARG A 191 8.09 -3.54 0.06
C ARG A 191 8.60 -3.93 -1.32
N GLN A 192 7.73 -4.39 -2.21
CA GLN A 192 8.10 -4.79 -3.56
C GLN A 192 8.71 -3.62 -4.36
N GLU A 193 8.16 -2.42 -4.22
CA GLU A 193 8.68 -1.22 -4.88
C GLU A 193 10.09 -0.85 -4.39
N LEU A 194 10.35 -0.95 -3.08
CA LEU A 194 11.69 -0.70 -2.52
C LEU A 194 12.67 -1.79 -2.93
N GLU A 195 12.29 -3.07 -2.84
CA GLU A 195 13.14 -4.19 -3.28
C GLU A 195 13.51 -4.08 -4.77
N ALA A 196 12.55 -3.71 -5.61
CA ALA A 196 12.78 -3.48 -7.05
C ALA A 196 13.71 -2.31 -7.34
N LYS A 197 13.73 -1.26 -6.50
CA LYS A 197 14.66 -0.12 -6.63
C LYS A 197 16.07 -0.45 -6.15
N ILE A 198 16.18 -1.28 -5.11
CA ILE A 198 17.47 -1.71 -4.55
C ILE A 198 18.23 -2.62 -5.53
N ALA A 199 17.54 -3.54 -6.21
CA ALA A 199 18.16 -4.50 -7.11
C ALA A 199 19.09 -3.88 -8.19
N PRO A 200 18.71 -2.82 -8.93
CA PRO A 200 19.56 -2.21 -9.93
C PRO A 200 20.55 -1.16 -9.38
N SER A 201 20.18 -0.41 -8.34
CA SER A 201 20.93 0.78 -7.90
C SER A 201 21.81 0.55 -6.68
N GLN A 202 21.54 -0.51 -5.91
CA GLN A 202 22.14 -0.77 -4.60
C GLN A 202 22.14 0.46 -3.67
N ASN A 203 21.17 1.36 -3.85
CA ASN A 203 21.11 2.62 -3.13
C ASN A 203 20.91 2.38 -1.63
N MET A 204 21.82 2.94 -0.84
CA MET A 204 21.80 2.83 0.63
C MET A 204 20.56 3.51 1.24
N ASP A 205 20.03 4.56 0.61
CA ASP A 205 18.83 5.25 1.08
C ASP A 205 17.60 4.36 0.98
N ASP A 206 17.48 3.61 -0.11
CA ASP A 206 16.35 2.70 -0.34
C ASP A 206 16.45 1.47 0.58
N ARG A 207 17.67 0.94 0.80
CA ARG A 207 17.92 -0.12 1.80
C ARG A 207 17.56 0.33 3.21
N TYR A 208 17.94 1.56 3.57
CA TYR A 208 17.60 2.17 4.85
C TYR A 208 16.09 2.36 5.02
N ALA A 209 15.42 2.87 3.98
CA ALA A 209 13.96 3.02 3.98
C ALA A 209 13.25 1.66 4.13
N LEU A 210 13.74 0.61 3.46
CA LEU A 210 13.22 -0.74 3.60
C LEU A 210 13.40 -1.28 5.03
N ALA A 211 14.58 -1.09 5.63
CA ALA A 211 14.86 -1.51 7.00
C ALA A 211 13.91 -0.84 8.00
N ILE A 212 13.66 0.47 7.85
CA ILE A 212 12.69 1.20 8.68
C ILE A 212 11.28 0.65 8.47
N LEU A 213 10.84 0.49 7.23
CA LEU A 213 9.50 0.00 6.90
C LEU A 213 9.23 -1.35 7.57
N LEU A 214 10.17 -2.29 7.43
CA LEU A 214 10.06 -3.62 8.02
C LEU A 214 10.06 -3.57 9.54
N ALA A 215 10.93 -2.74 10.15
CA ALA A 215 11.00 -2.61 11.60
C ALA A 215 9.73 -2.00 12.20
N ASP A 216 9.21 -0.92 11.61
CA ASP A 216 8.03 -0.21 12.12
C ASP A 216 6.78 -1.11 12.06
N HIS A 217 6.56 -1.79 10.91
CA HIS A 217 5.47 -2.74 10.80
C HIS A 217 5.66 -4.00 11.65
N GLY A 218 6.88 -4.53 11.77
CA GLY A 218 7.15 -5.67 12.64
C GLY A 218 6.88 -5.35 14.11
N CYS A 219 7.41 -4.22 14.60
CA CYS A 219 7.32 -3.85 16.01
C CYS A 219 5.93 -3.35 16.40
N HIS A 220 5.21 -2.64 15.52
CA HIS A 220 4.01 -1.90 15.94
C HIS A 220 2.71 -2.30 15.23
N ASN A 221 2.74 -2.94 14.05
CA ASN A 221 1.51 -3.21 13.30
C ASN A 221 0.75 -4.44 13.82
N GLN A 222 -0.17 -4.22 14.76
CA GLN A 222 -0.99 -5.27 15.36
C GLN A 222 -2.07 -5.84 14.43
N LEU A 223 -2.31 -5.23 13.26
CA LEU A 223 -3.21 -5.79 12.25
C LEU A 223 -2.64 -7.04 11.57
N LEU A 224 -1.32 -7.24 11.65
CA LEU A 224 -0.66 -8.40 11.08
C LEU A 224 -0.65 -9.57 12.07
N PRO A 225 -0.78 -10.82 11.58
CA PRO A 225 -0.55 -11.99 12.40
C PRO A 225 0.83 -11.95 13.09
N GLN A 226 0.90 -12.42 14.34
CA GLN A 226 2.11 -12.38 15.14
C GLN A 226 3.32 -13.02 14.44
N ALA A 227 3.12 -14.16 13.78
CA ALA A 227 4.18 -14.82 13.02
C ALA A 227 4.72 -13.96 11.87
N GLN A 228 3.85 -13.19 11.20
CA GLN A 228 4.25 -12.27 10.14
C GLN A 228 5.02 -11.08 10.70
N ARG A 229 4.56 -10.49 11.81
CA ARG A 229 5.30 -9.42 12.52
C ARG A 229 6.71 -9.85 12.89
N MET A 230 6.86 -11.06 13.44
CA MET A 230 8.16 -11.63 13.80
C MET A 230 9.07 -11.83 12.59
N ARG A 231 8.52 -12.30 11.47
CA ARG A 231 9.27 -12.42 10.22
C ARG A 231 9.77 -11.04 9.73
N LEU A 232 8.93 -10.01 9.79
CA LEU A 232 9.34 -8.64 9.44
C LEU A 232 10.44 -8.12 10.38
N CYS A 233 10.35 -8.39 11.68
CA CYS A 233 11.40 -8.05 12.65
C CYS A 233 12.73 -8.76 12.32
N GLN A 234 12.70 -10.04 11.98
CA GLN A 234 13.90 -10.79 11.59
C GLN A 234 14.53 -10.25 10.31
N GLU A 235 13.71 -9.96 9.29
CA GLU A 235 14.15 -9.37 8.04
C GLU A 235 14.73 -7.96 8.25
N ALA A 236 14.08 -7.15 9.09
CA ALA A 236 14.58 -5.82 9.48
C ALA A 236 15.94 -5.92 10.21
N ALA A 237 16.08 -6.84 11.17
CA ALA A 237 17.34 -7.05 11.88
C ALA A 237 18.47 -7.45 10.93
N ALA A 238 18.18 -8.30 9.93
CA ALA A 238 19.16 -8.64 8.90
C ALA A 238 19.56 -7.41 8.07
N GLN A 239 18.60 -6.61 7.60
CA GLN A 239 18.88 -5.39 6.84
C GLN A 239 19.67 -4.36 7.65
N VAL A 240 19.30 -4.12 8.91
CA VAL A 240 20.01 -3.19 9.80
C VAL A 240 21.46 -3.60 10.02
N ARG A 241 21.74 -4.90 10.21
CA ARG A 241 23.11 -5.40 10.33
C ARG A 241 23.92 -5.19 9.06
N GLU A 242 23.35 -5.49 7.89
CA GLU A 242 24.04 -5.29 6.61
C GLU A 242 24.32 -3.81 6.36
N ILE A 243 23.33 -2.94 6.60
CA ILE A 243 23.50 -1.49 6.49
C ILE A 243 24.58 -0.98 7.44
N GLY A 244 24.60 -1.47 8.69
CA GLY A 244 25.59 -1.08 9.70
C GLY A 244 27.03 -1.43 9.31
N LYS A 245 27.26 -2.52 8.56
CA LYS A 245 28.59 -2.88 8.03
C LYS A 245 29.06 -1.95 6.90
N MET A 246 28.11 -1.37 6.16
CA MET A 246 28.40 -0.55 4.99
C MET A 246 28.49 0.95 5.31
N LEU A 247 27.92 1.39 6.43
CA LEU A 247 27.95 2.79 6.84
C LEU A 247 29.22 3.12 7.63
N PRO A 248 29.87 4.28 7.36
CA PRO A 248 30.93 4.82 8.22
C PRO A 248 30.45 5.00 9.67
N GLU A 249 31.36 4.92 10.64
CA GLU A 249 31.03 5.08 12.06
C GLU A 249 30.41 6.45 12.40
N ASP A 250 30.81 7.49 11.67
CA ASP A 250 30.34 8.87 11.87
C ASP A 250 29.05 9.20 11.09
N ASP A 251 28.44 8.25 10.38
CA ASP A 251 27.22 8.52 9.62
C ASP A 251 26.04 8.83 10.55
N VAL A 252 25.32 9.92 10.26
CA VAL A 252 24.14 10.39 11.01
C VAL A 252 23.06 9.31 11.13
N ARG A 253 23.00 8.36 10.20
CA ARG A 253 22.05 7.23 10.18
C ARG A 253 22.40 6.12 11.16
N GLN A 254 23.62 6.06 11.68
CA GLN A 254 24.03 5.07 12.68
C GLN A 254 23.16 5.14 13.94
N ARG A 255 22.91 6.35 14.44
CA ARG A 255 22.14 6.55 15.67
C ARG A 255 20.72 5.99 15.57
N PRO A 256 19.89 6.36 14.57
CA PRO A 256 18.57 5.77 14.42
C PRO A 256 18.61 4.27 14.11
N LEU A 257 19.62 3.75 13.39
CA LEU A 257 19.77 2.30 13.19
C LEU A 257 19.98 1.55 14.50
N ARG A 258 20.78 2.07 15.42
CA ARG A 258 20.97 1.48 16.75
C ARG A 258 19.66 1.46 17.53
N THR A 259 18.88 2.54 17.48
CA THR A 259 17.54 2.59 18.11
C THR A 259 16.61 1.52 17.51
N ILE A 260 16.53 1.44 16.19
CA ILE A 260 15.72 0.42 15.50
C ILE A 260 16.19 -0.98 15.86
N SER A 261 17.50 -1.24 15.86
CA SER A 261 18.05 -2.53 16.24
C SER A 261 17.66 -2.93 17.66
N SER A 262 17.69 -1.98 18.60
CA SER A 262 17.31 -2.25 19.99
C SER A 262 15.81 -2.55 20.13
N GLN A 263 14.95 -1.84 19.38
CA GLN A 263 13.50 -2.07 19.39
C GLN A 263 13.15 -3.45 18.81
N VAL A 264 13.74 -3.77 17.66
CA VAL A 264 13.54 -5.08 17.02
C VAL A 264 14.04 -6.22 17.91
N ALA A 265 15.19 -6.05 18.57
CA ALA A 265 15.71 -7.05 19.50
C ALA A 265 14.78 -7.25 20.70
N LEU A 266 14.28 -6.16 21.29
CA LEU A 266 13.35 -6.21 22.42
C LEU A 266 12.04 -6.92 22.06
N GLU A 267 11.46 -6.61 20.90
CA GLU A 267 10.23 -7.29 20.43
C GLU A 267 10.46 -8.79 20.19
N MET A 268 11.63 -9.15 19.66
CA MET A 268 12.00 -10.56 19.45
C MET A 268 12.17 -11.32 20.77
N ILE A 269 12.72 -10.68 21.81
CA ILE A 269 12.87 -11.26 23.15
C ILE A 269 11.50 -11.46 23.80
N HIS A 270 10.64 -10.43 23.81
CA HIS A 270 9.29 -10.52 24.36
C HIS A 270 8.49 -11.68 23.76
N HIS A 271 8.64 -11.93 22.45
CA HIS A 271 8.01 -13.09 21.82
C HIS A 271 8.60 -14.43 22.29
N LYS A 272 9.93 -14.52 22.38
CA LYS A 272 10.59 -15.77 22.82
C LYS A 272 10.09 -16.19 24.20
N ASP A 273 9.90 -15.22 25.09
CA ASP A 273 9.44 -15.43 26.46
C ASP A 273 7.91 -15.68 26.57
N ALA A 274 7.13 -15.23 25.58
CA ALA A 274 5.70 -15.55 25.48
C ALA A 274 5.42 -16.96 24.91
N SER A 275 6.39 -17.56 24.21
CA SER A 275 6.25 -18.86 23.54
C SER A 275 6.46 -20.16 24.38
N PRO A 276 6.84 -20.19 25.68
CA PRO A 276 7.19 -21.45 26.36
C PRO A 276 6.07 -22.10 27.22
N ARG A 277 4.77 -21.81 27.01
CA ARG A 277 3.68 -22.51 27.74
C ARG A 277 2.73 -23.40 26.92
N ALA A 278 2.86 -23.44 25.59
CA ALA A 278 1.97 -24.25 24.74
C ALA A 278 2.46 -25.70 24.49
N ARG A 279 3.54 -26.16 25.14
CA ARG A 279 4.13 -27.49 24.89
C ARG A 279 4.28 -28.40 26.12
N ALA A 280 3.71 -28.03 27.27
CA ALA A 280 3.72 -28.87 28.46
C ALA A 280 2.30 -29.08 29.02
N GLN A 281 1.47 -29.81 28.28
CA GLN A 281 0.47 -30.68 28.89
C GLN A 281 0.75 -32.09 28.36
N PRO A 282 1.34 -32.99 29.17
CA PRO A 282 1.22 -34.41 28.87
C PRO A 282 -0.25 -34.75 29.00
N LEU A 283 -0.83 -35.30 27.93
CA LEU A 283 -2.07 -36.07 28.01
C LEU A 283 -1.80 -37.23 28.98
N GLU A 284 -2.18 -37.04 30.24
CA GLU A 284 -2.42 -38.16 31.15
C GLU A 284 -3.58 -38.96 30.54
N VAL A 285 -3.21 -40.09 29.95
CA VAL A 285 -4.09 -41.21 29.64
C VAL A 285 -4.59 -41.74 30.98
N ALA A 286 -5.82 -41.42 31.35
CA ALA A 286 -6.56 -42.13 32.37
C ALA A 286 -7.41 -43.20 31.68
N THR A 287 -7.00 -44.44 31.90
CA THR A 287 -7.69 -45.72 31.67
C THR A 287 -9.05 -45.78 32.37
#